data_AF-A0A382QB26-F1
#
_entry.id   AF-A0A382QB26-F1
#
_cell.length_a   1.000
_cell.length_b   1.000
_cell.length_c   1.000
_cell.angle_alpha   90.00
_cell.angle_beta   90.00
_cell.angle_gamma   90.00
#
_symmetry.space_group_name_H-M   'P 1'
#
loop_
_entity.id
_entity.type
_entity.pdbx_description
1 polymer ?
#
loop_
_entity_poly.entity_id
_entity_poly.type
_entity_poly.pdbx_seq_one_letter_code
_entity_poly.pdbx_strand_id
1 'polypeptide(L)'
;SIDATYPIAGQDNDSQGFRNNFSTVKNNFTAAKSEIEDLQTNTAKLNATNDLLGNDLTGGNFVANTEKLYAGGTIVAPQNVSFANGNFQTFTIGGNITLTFTDWPVANKVARIRIMLLDTLGDSTARTVTWATEGGGAIKYDASFPSPFVVASNENPMVIDVWTADGGTTVFAHYVSTFT
;
A
#
# COMPACT_ATOMS: atom_id res chain seq x y z
N SER A 1 -36.15 28.33 -2.33
CA SER A 1 -36.51 27.16 -1.50
C SER A 1 -37.78 26.54 -2.05
N ILE A 2 -38.04 25.26 -1.77
CA ILE A 2 -39.30 24.60 -2.16
C ILE A 2 -40.42 25.21 -1.31
N ASP A 3 -41.53 25.57 -1.94
CA ASP A 3 -42.75 25.95 -1.25
C ASP A 3 -43.56 24.69 -0.94
N ALA A 4 -43.59 24.30 0.34
CA ALA A 4 -44.33 23.14 0.81
C ALA A 4 -45.84 23.36 0.86
N THR A 5 -46.30 24.61 0.79
CA THR A 5 -47.73 24.97 0.75
C THR A 5 -48.28 24.97 -0.67
N TYR A 6 -47.41 24.82 -1.69
CA TYR A 6 -47.78 24.82 -3.09
C TYR A 6 -47.79 23.40 -3.70
N PRO A 7 -48.84 23.00 -4.43
CA PRO A 7 -50.06 23.76 -4.71
C PRO A 7 -51.00 23.84 -3.50
N ILE A 8 -51.78 24.93 -3.45
CA ILE A 8 -52.81 25.14 -2.43
C ILE A 8 -54.11 24.50 -2.93
N ALA A 9 -54.66 23.57 -2.15
CA ALA A 9 -55.89 22.87 -2.49
C ALA A 9 -57.11 23.81 -2.49
N GLY A 10 -58.06 23.59 -3.41
CA GLY A 10 -59.32 24.33 -3.48
C GLY A 10 -59.24 25.71 -4.15
N GLN A 11 -58.10 26.06 -4.75
CA GLN A 11 -57.94 27.29 -5.54
C GLN A 11 -57.19 27.03 -6.85
N ASP A 12 -57.33 27.96 -7.80
CA ASP A 12 -56.53 27.95 -9.03
C ASP A 12 -55.08 28.28 -8.68
N ASN A 13 -54.18 27.37 -9.08
CA ASN A 13 -52.75 27.50 -8.87
C ASN A 13 -52.11 27.96 -10.18
N ASP A 14 -51.33 29.04 -10.14
CA ASP A 14 -50.66 29.55 -11.33
C ASP A 14 -49.56 28.59 -11.83
N SER A 15 -49.38 28.55 -13.15
CA SER A 15 -48.39 27.67 -13.79
C SER A 15 -46.94 28.05 -13.48
N GLN A 16 -46.67 29.28 -13.06
CA GLN A 16 -45.34 29.75 -12.71
C GLN A 16 -44.88 29.21 -11.35
N GLY A 17 -45.77 29.17 -10.35
CA GLY A 17 -45.54 28.57 -9.04
C GLY A 17 -45.19 27.08 -9.18
N PHE A 18 -45.93 26.35 -10.04
CA PHE A 18 -45.57 24.97 -10.37
C PHE A 18 -44.18 24.88 -11.00
N ARG A 19 -43.88 25.67 -12.03
CA ARG A 19 -42.56 25.66 -12.70
C ARG A 19 -41.43 26.00 -11.72
N ASN A 20 -41.63 26.98 -10.84
CA ASN A 20 -40.66 27.38 -9.83
C ASN A 20 -40.40 26.25 -8.83
N ASN A 21 -41.45 25.61 -8.32
CA ASN A 21 -41.31 24.51 -7.36
C ASN A 21 -40.62 23.29 -8.01
N PHE A 22 -41.03 22.90 -9.22
CA PHE A 22 -40.38 21.81 -9.96
C PHE A 22 -38.92 22.10 -10.34
N SER A 23 -38.62 23.32 -10.80
CA SER A 23 -37.25 23.74 -11.09
C SER A 23 -36.38 23.69 -9.84
N THR A 24 -36.91 24.12 -8.70
CA THR A 24 -36.21 24.04 -7.41
C THR A 24 -35.96 22.59 -7.01
N VAL A 25 -36.95 21.71 -7.10
CA VAL A 25 -36.80 20.26 -6.83
C VAL A 25 -35.73 19.64 -7.73
N LYS A 26 -35.76 19.93 -9.04
CA LYS A 26 -34.77 19.44 -10.01
C LYS A 26 -33.36 19.92 -9.66
N ASN A 27 -33.20 21.19 -9.32
CA ASN A 27 -31.91 21.75 -8.96
C ASN A 27 -31.38 21.11 -7.66
N ASN A 28 -32.24 20.90 -6.67
CA ASN A 28 -31.89 20.21 -5.44
C ASN A 28 -31.45 18.76 -5.71
N PHE A 29 -32.15 18.02 -6.57
CA PHE A 29 -31.74 16.65 -6.94
C PHE A 29 -30.42 16.63 -7.72
N THR A 30 -30.18 17.63 -8.57
CA THR A 30 -28.88 17.79 -9.25
C THR A 30 -27.75 18.02 -8.26
N ALA A 31 -27.94 18.90 -7.28
CA ALA A 31 -26.95 19.18 -6.24
C ALA A 31 -26.70 17.94 -5.37
N ALA A 32 -27.76 17.28 -4.88
CA ALA A 32 -27.65 16.07 -4.08
C ALA A 32 -26.93 14.94 -4.83
N LYS A 33 -27.20 14.78 -6.13
CA LYS A 33 -26.48 13.83 -6.98
C LYS A 33 -24.97 14.15 -7.00
N SER A 34 -24.62 15.41 -7.26
CA SER A 34 -23.21 15.85 -7.28
C SER A 34 -22.51 15.55 -5.97
N GLU A 35 -23.13 15.89 -4.83
CA GLU A 35 -22.57 15.62 -3.50
C GLU A 35 -22.38 14.11 -3.26
N ILE A 36 -23.32 13.28 -3.69
CA ILE A 36 -23.20 11.81 -3.58
C ILE A 36 -22.05 11.29 -4.44
N GLU A 37 -21.90 11.76 -5.68
CA GLU A 37 -20.79 11.37 -6.57
C GLU A 37 -19.43 11.80 -5.99
N ASP A 38 -19.37 12.99 -5.38
CA ASP A 38 -18.19 13.49 -4.68
C ASP A 38 -17.85 12.63 -3.46
N LEU A 39 -18.85 12.25 -2.64
CA LEU A 39 -18.65 11.32 -1.53
C LEU A 39 -18.25 9.93 -2.02
N GLN A 40 -18.82 9.45 -3.12
CA GLN A 40 -18.45 8.17 -3.72
C GLN A 40 -17.00 8.16 -4.18
N THR A 41 -16.45 9.30 -4.59
CA THR A 41 -15.07 9.42 -5.05
C THR A 41 -14.07 9.64 -3.90
N ASN A 42 -14.44 10.45 -2.91
CA ASN A 42 -13.47 11.02 -1.96
C ASN A 42 -13.55 10.47 -0.52
N THR A 43 -14.36 9.43 -0.26
CA THR A 43 -14.50 8.83 1.08
C THR A 43 -13.96 7.40 1.14
N ALA A 44 -13.58 6.99 2.35
CA ALA A 44 -13.18 5.62 2.63
C ALA A 44 -14.35 4.63 2.37
N LYS A 45 -14.04 3.48 1.77
CA LYS A 45 -14.97 2.43 1.38
C LYS A 45 -14.79 1.19 2.24
N LEU A 46 -15.90 0.54 2.55
CA LEU A 46 -15.90 -0.75 3.26
C LEU A 46 -15.74 -1.95 2.31
N ASN A 47 -16.07 -1.77 1.03
CA ASN A 47 -16.15 -2.83 0.02
C ASN A 47 -15.17 -2.64 -1.15
N ALA A 48 -14.19 -1.75 -1.00
CA ALA A 48 -13.16 -1.50 -1.99
C ALA A 48 -11.85 -1.09 -1.31
N THR A 49 -10.74 -1.18 -2.04
CA THR A 49 -9.43 -0.71 -1.59
C THR A 49 -9.45 0.79 -1.36
N ASN A 50 -8.79 1.24 -0.29
CA ASN A 50 -8.63 2.65 0.05
C ASN A 50 -7.16 3.04 -0.12
N ASP A 51 -6.87 3.98 -1.02
CA ASP A 51 -5.54 4.58 -1.21
C ASP A 51 -5.37 5.90 -0.41
N LEU A 52 -6.47 6.45 0.10
CA LEU A 52 -6.51 7.74 0.82
C LEU A 52 -5.85 8.90 0.06
N LEU A 53 -5.57 8.73 -1.25
CA LEU A 53 -4.84 9.67 -2.12
C LEU A 53 -3.53 10.18 -1.49
N GLY A 54 -2.88 9.34 -0.68
CA GLY A 54 -1.64 9.68 0.00
C GLY A 54 -1.74 10.70 1.13
N ASN A 55 -2.96 11.04 1.59
CA ASN A 55 -3.20 11.94 2.72
C ASN A 55 -2.75 11.32 4.06
N ASP A 56 -2.39 12.19 5.01
CA ASP A 56 -1.99 11.79 6.36
C ASP A 56 -3.22 11.37 7.20
N LEU A 57 -3.08 10.25 7.90
CA LEU A 57 -4.04 9.81 8.92
C LEU A 57 -3.46 10.07 10.31
N THR A 58 -4.11 10.93 11.09
CA THR A 58 -3.64 11.32 12.43
C THR A 58 -4.64 10.92 13.52
N GLY A 59 -4.14 10.56 14.70
CA GLY A 59 -4.98 10.17 15.86
C GLY A 59 -5.67 8.81 15.76
N GLY A 60 -5.32 7.98 14.77
CA GLY A 60 -5.89 6.64 14.61
C GLY A 60 -5.44 5.68 15.71
N ASN A 61 -6.38 4.94 16.29
CA ASN A 61 -6.11 3.79 17.15
C ASN A 61 -6.50 2.51 16.41
N PHE A 62 -5.51 1.71 16.06
CA PHE A 62 -5.67 0.48 15.28
C PHE A 62 -5.76 -0.73 16.20
N VAL A 63 -6.85 -1.48 16.12
CA VAL A 63 -7.10 -2.67 16.95
C VAL A 63 -7.22 -3.88 16.05
N ALA A 64 -6.31 -4.85 16.22
CA ALA A 64 -6.25 -6.08 15.43
C ALA A 64 -6.07 -5.88 13.92
N ASN A 65 -5.38 -4.82 13.51
CA ASN A 65 -4.98 -4.60 12.11
C ASN A 65 -3.86 -5.56 11.70
N THR A 66 -3.91 -6.01 10.45
CA THR A 66 -2.88 -6.87 9.83
C THR A 66 -2.01 -6.08 8.86
N GLU A 67 -0.77 -6.53 8.65
CA GLU A 67 0.09 -6.03 7.57
C GLU A 67 -0.17 -6.79 6.25
N LYS A 68 0.12 -6.14 5.12
CA LYS A 68 0.01 -6.80 3.81
C LYS A 68 1.17 -7.77 3.60
N LEU A 69 0.84 -9.06 3.52
CA LEU A 69 1.74 -10.12 3.05
C LEU A 69 1.79 -10.16 1.52
N TYR A 70 3.00 -10.20 0.98
CA TYR A 70 3.32 -10.60 -0.39
C TYR A 70 4.08 -11.92 -0.40
N ALA A 71 3.44 -12.96 -0.95
CA ALA A 71 4.08 -14.25 -1.16
C ALA A 71 4.75 -14.27 -2.54
N GLY A 72 6.04 -13.95 -2.60
CA GLY A 72 6.79 -13.81 -3.85
C GLY A 72 7.26 -15.12 -4.48
N GLY A 73 7.03 -16.26 -3.83
CA GLY A 73 7.34 -17.59 -4.34
C GLY A 73 8.84 -17.84 -4.54
N THR A 74 9.17 -18.73 -5.46
CA THR A 74 10.54 -19.15 -5.76
C THR A 74 11.23 -18.22 -6.76
N ILE A 75 12.38 -17.66 -6.37
CA ILE A 75 13.18 -16.77 -7.21
C ILE A 75 14.48 -17.46 -7.65
N VAL A 76 14.64 -17.69 -8.96
CA VAL A 76 15.83 -18.34 -9.57
C VAL A 76 16.68 -17.38 -10.41
N ALA A 77 16.24 -16.13 -10.56
CA ALA A 77 16.90 -15.11 -11.35
C ALA A 77 16.77 -13.74 -10.65
N PRO A 78 17.58 -12.73 -10.98
CA PRO A 78 17.46 -11.40 -10.39
C PRO A 78 16.04 -10.83 -10.52
N GLN A 79 15.54 -10.20 -9.47
CA GLN A 79 14.17 -9.68 -9.42
C GLN A 79 14.04 -8.47 -8.49
N ASN A 80 13.02 -7.65 -8.74
CA ASN A 80 12.66 -6.53 -7.88
C ASN A 80 11.88 -7.00 -6.63
N VAL A 81 12.19 -6.36 -5.51
CA VAL A 81 11.43 -6.39 -4.26
C VAL A 81 10.76 -5.02 -4.13
N SER A 82 9.54 -4.94 -4.65
CA SER A 82 8.78 -3.68 -4.74
C SER A 82 8.08 -3.36 -3.42
N PHE A 83 8.22 -2.14 -2.91
CA PHE A 83 7.46 -1.69 -1.73
C PHE A 83 5.95 -1.74 -1.96
N ALA A 84 5.49 -1.52 -3.20
CA ALA A 84 4.07 -1.52 -3.56
C ALA A 84 3.40 -2.89 -3.37
N ASN A 85 4.16 -3.98 -3.30
CA ASN A 85 3.63 -5.33 -3.08
C ASN A 85 3.18 -5.58 -1.62
N GLY A 86 3.70 -4.82 -0.66
CA GLY A 86 3.36 -4.94 0.75
C GLY A 86 4.55 -4.85 1.70
N ASN A 87 4.24 -4.63 2.97
CA ASN A 87 5.22 -4.43 4.04
C ASN A 87 5.94 -5.72 4.46
N PHE A 88 5.31 -6.88 4.27
CA PHE A 88 5.92 -8.16 4.63
C PHE A 88 6.01 -9.03 3.39
N GLN A 89 7.21 -9.46 3.01
CA GLN A 89 7.43 -10.23 1.78
C GLN A 89 8.20 -11.52 2.07
N THR A 90 7.74 -12.62 1.48
CA THR A 90 8.36 -13.94 1.64
C THR A 90 8.85 -14.47 0.32
N PHE A 91 10.08 -14.97 0.29
CA PHE A 91 10.66 -15.55 -0.92
C PHE A 91 11.38 -16.86 -0.60
N THR A 92 11.37 -17.74 -1.59
CA THR A 92 12.18 -18.95 -1.59
C THR A 92 13.31 -18.76 -2.60
N ILE A 93 14.56 -18.81 -2.15
CA ILE A 93 15.73 -18.52 -2.96
C ILE A 93 16.16 -19.78 -3.71
N GLY A 94 16.15 -19.70 -5.04
CA GLY A 94 16.40 -20.76 -6.00
C GLY A 94 17.82 -20.84 -6.55
N GLY A 95 18.55 -19.72 -6.52
CA GLY A 95 19.93 -19.65 -6.95
C GLY A 95 20.65 -18.44 -6.35
N ASN A 96 21.89 -18.22 -6.78
CA ASN A 96 22.61 -17.00 -6.47
C ASN A 96 22.00 -15.84 -7.28
N ILE A 97 21.40 -14.87 -6.59
CA ILE A 97 20.58 -13.84 -7.23
C ILE A 97 20.88 -12.45 -6.67
N THR A 98 20.47 -11.44 -7.43
CA THR A 98 20.38 -10.06 -6.94
C THR A 98 18.91 -9.70 -6.73
N LEU A 99 18.58 -9.25 -5.52
CA LEU A 99 17.28 -8.65 -5.20
C LEU A 99 17.43 -7.13 -5.14
N THR A 100 16.62 -6.43 -5.94
CA THR A 100 16.67 -4.96 -6.06
C THR A 100 15.45 -4.35 -5.38
N PHE A 101 15.63 -3.50 -4.38
CA PHE A 101 14.52 -2.78 -3.77
C PHE A 101 14.01 -1.67 -4.69
N THR A 102 12.70 -1.64 -4.95
CA THR A 102 12.08 -0.69 -5.91
C THR A 102 10.76 -0.10 -5.42
N ASP A 103 10.28 0.89 -6.18
CA ASP A 103 8.97 1.52 -6.00
C ASP A 103 8.80 2.16 -4.63
N TRP A 104 9.89 2.75 -4.12
CA TRP A 104 9.84 3.47 -2.87
C TRP A 104 8.88 4.67 -2.99
N PRO A 105 8.12 5.00 -1.93
CA PRO A 105 7.27 6.18 -1.96
C PRO A 105 8.14 7.43 -2.10
N VAL A 106 7.52 8.53 -2.54
CA VAL A 106 8.16 9.84 -2.63
C VAL A 106 8.83 10.23 -1.29
N ALA A 107 9.88 11.06 -1.39
CA ALA A 107 10.65 11.52 -0.24
C ALA A 107 9.77 12.14 0.87
N ASN A 108 10.27 12.08 2.11
CA ASN A 108 9.57 12.48 3.35
C ASN A 108 8.51 11.48 3.85
N LYS A 109 8.47 10.27 3.30
CA LYS A 109 7.73 9.13 3.86
C LYS A 109 8.72 8.02 4.22
N VAL A 110 8.56 7.43 5.40
CA VAL A 110 9.35 6.26 5.79
C VAL A 110 8.67 5.01 5.23
N ALA A 111 9.37 4.33 4.33
CA ALA A 111 8.95 3.06 3.77
C ALA A 111 9.71 1.94 4.45
N ARG A 112 9.02 0.89 4.91
CA ARG A 112 9.65 -0.29 5.52
C ARG A 112 9.12 -1.57 4.89
N ILE A 113 10.03 -2.48 4.60
CA ILE A 113 9.74 -3.84 4.14
C ILE A 113 10.46 -4.82 5.08
N ARG A 114 9.74 -5.79 5.61
CA ARG A 114 10.30 -6.98 6.24
C ARG A 114 10.34 -8.10 5.21
N ILE A 115 11.49 -8.73 5.05
CA ILE A 115 11.71 -9.79 4.08
C ILE A 115 12.10 -11.06 4.82
N MET A 116 11.40 -12.14 4.55
CA MET A 116 11.70 -13.48 5.05
C MET A 116 12.13 -14.36 3.89
N LEU A 117 13.32 -14.93 4.00
CA LEU A 117 13.92 -15.77 2.96
C LEU A 117 14.09 -17.19 3.47
N LEU A 118 13.69 -18.14 2.63
CA LEU A 118 13.99 -19.55 2.79
C LEU A 118 14.76 -20.06 1.59
N ASP A 119 15.51 -21.14 1.78
CA ASP A 119 16.09 -21.89 0.70
C ASP A 119 15.04 -22.75 -0.04
N THR A 120 15.27 -23.03 -1.32
CA THR A 120 14.33 -23.79 -2.16
C THR A 120 14.27 -25.27 -1.92
N LEU A 121 15.38 -25.92 -1.57
CA LEU A 121 15.47 -27.37 -1.75
C LEU A 121 15.91 -28.13 -0.51
N GLY A 122 16.42 -27.46 0.53
CA GLY A 122 17.02 -28.19 1.67
C GLY A 122 18.15 -29.11 1.22
N ASP A 123 18.68 -28.85 0.01
CA ASP A 123 19.73 -29.62 -0.66
C ASP A 123 21.11 -29.32 -0.08
N SER A 124 21.17 -28.57 1.02
CA SER A 124 22.38 -28.05 1.64
C SER A 124 23.20 -27.14 0.71
N THR A 125 22.62 -26.65 -0.40
CA THR A 125 23.27 -25.69 -1.28
C THR A 125 23.05 -24.28 -0.74
N ALA A 126 24.11 -23.70 -0.20
CA ALA A 126 24.15 -22.29 0.18
C ALA A 126 23.94 -21.39 -1.05
N ARG A 127 22.93 -20.52 -1.02
CA ARG A 127 22.61 -19.55 -2.08
C ARG A 127 22.90 -18.14 -1.59
N THR A 128 23.71 -17.41 -2.36
CA THR A 128 24.07 -16.03 -2.02
C THR A 128 23.05 -15.06 -2.58
N VAL A 129 22.52 -14.20 -1.73
CA VAL A 129 21.66 -13.09 -2.12
C VAL A 129 22.47 -11.80 -2.11
N THR A 130 22.51 -11.13 -3.25
CA THR A 130 23.08 -9.79 -3.39
C THR A 130 21.96 -8.76 -3.33
N TRP A 131 22.19 -7.65 -2.63
CA TRP A 131 21.19 -6.60 -2.44
C TRP A 131 21.52 -5.39 -3.30
N ALA A 132 20.51 -4.83 -3.96
CA ALA A 132 20.58 -3.59 -4.72
C ALA A 132 19.36 -2.72 -4.39
N THR A 133 19.42 -1.44 -4.74
CA THR A 133 18.26 -0.53 -4.70
C THR A 133 18.20 0.23 -6.02
N GLU A 134 16.99 0.65 -6.41
CA GLU A 134 16.76 1.42 -7.63
C GLU A 134 17.53 2.75 -7.66
N GLY A 135 17.66 3.32 -8.85
CA GLY A 135 18.28 4.63 -9.05
C GLY A 135 19.78 4.72 -8.73
N GLY A 136 20.44 3.58 -8.47
CA GLY A 136 21.84 3.55 -8.05
C GLY A 136 22.05 4.06 -6.62
N GLY A 137 21.00 4.01 -5.78
CA GLY A 137 21.07 4.40 -4.38
C GLY A 137 22.06 3.54 -3.57
N ALA A 138 22.43 4.05 -2.39
CA ALA A 138 23.36 3.36 -1.50
C ALA A 138 22.61 2.53 -0.45
N ILE A 139 23.08 1.32 -0.17
CA ILE A 139 22.60 0.51 0.95
C ILE A 139 23.57 0.62 2.12
N LYS A 140 23.04 0.96 3.30
CA LYS A 140 23.76 0.99 4.58
C LYS A 140 23.32 -0.22 5.39
N TYR A 141 24.26 -1.12 5.65
CA TYR A 141 24.01 -2.33 6.42
C TYR A 141 24.29 -2.09 7.91
N ASP A 142 23.53 -2.74 8.77
CA ASP A 142 23.88 -2.83 10.18
C ASP A 142 25.16 -3.64 10.39
N ALA A 143 25.82 -3.45 11.53
CA ALA A 143 27.12 -4.08 11.79
C ALA A 143 27.06 -5.61 11.84
N SER A 144 25.90 -6.18 12.16
CA SER A 144 25.64 -7.63 12.20
C SER A 144 25.18 -8.21 10.87
N PHE A 145 25.07 -7.41 9.80
CA PHE A 145 24.57 -7.91 8.52
C PHE A 145 25.51 -8.97 7.92
N PRO A 146 25.00 -10.16 7.58
CA PRO A 146 25.82 -11.20 6.97
C PRO A 146 26.45 -10.74 5.64
N SER A 147 27.78 -10.92 5.51
CA SER A 147 28.53 -10.61 4.30
C SER A 147 29.54 -11.73 4.00
N PRO A 148 29.32 -12.56 2.96
CA PRO A 148 28.16 -12.56 2.06
C PRO A 148 26.85 -12.94 2.77
N PHE A 149 25.72 -12.50 2.23
CA PHE A 149 24.40 -12.92 2.73
C PHE A 149 24.02 -14.27 2.10
N VAL A 150 24.06 -15.33 2.90
CA VAL A 150 23.92 -16.71 2.43
C VAL A 150 22.68 -17.35 3.04
N VAL A 151 21.71 -17.69 2.19
CA VAL A 151 20.51 -18.46 2.54
C VAL A 151 20.80 -19.94 2.30
N ALA A 152 20.66 -20.77 3.32
CA ALA A 152 21.04 -22.19 3.24
C ALA A 152 20.01 -23.17 3.84
N SER A 153 18.94 -22.68 4.46
CA SER A 153 17.95 -23.53 5.12
C SER A 153 16.56 -23.32 4.53
N ASN A 154 15.86 -24.42 4.26
CA ASN A 154 14.45 -24.47 3.85
C ASN A 154 13.50 -24.57 5.05
N GLU A 155 14.02 -24.67 6.27
CA GLU A 155 13.25 -24.74 7.52
C GLU A 155 13.43 -23.47 8.37
N ASN A 156 14.66 -22.97 8.44
CA ASN A 156 15.04 -21.86 9.31
C ASN A 156 15.15 -20.57 8.48
N PRO A 157 14.12 -19.70 8.47
CA PRO A 157 14.13 -18.51 7.63
C PRO A 157 15.11 -17.47 8.13
N MET A 158 15.76 -16.80 7.19
CA MET A 158 16.53 -15.58 7.45
C MET A 158 15.63 -14.37 7.22
N VAL A 159 15.63 -13.44 8.18
CA VAL A 159 14.77 -12.25 8.12
C VAL A 159 15.63 -10.98 8.12
N ILE A 160 15.29 -10.05 7.24
CA ILE A 160 15.85 -8.70 7.22
C ILE A 160 14.74 -7.65 7.24
N ASP A 161 15.03 -6.51 7.84
CA ASP A 161 14.23 -5.29 7.72
C ASP A 161 14.98 -4.29 6.84
N VAL A 162 14.29 -3.71 5.87
CA VAL A 162 14.84 -2.66 5.00
C VAL A 162 13.93 -1.44 5.00
N TRP A 163 14.53 -0.25 5.02
CA TRP A 163 13.77 0.99 5.00
C TRP A 163 14.51 2.15 4.36
N THR A 164 13.75 3.15 3.95
CA THR A 164 14.24 4.43 3.43
C THR A 164 13.30 5.55 3.89
N ALA A 165 13.82 6.78 3.94
CA ALA A 165 13.06 8.01 4.18
C ALA A 165 13.20 9.02 3.01
N ASP A 166 14.02 8.71 2.02
CA ASP A 166 14.48 9.60 0.95
C ASP A 166 14.21 9.03 -0.45
N GLY A 167 13.14 8.24 -0.57
CA GLY A 167 12.70 7.67 -1.85
C GLY A 167 13.69 6.66 -2.45
N GLY A 168 14.44 5.94 -1.60
CA GLY A 168 15.37 4.90 -2.04
C GLY A 168 16.78 5.37 -2.38
N THR A 169 17.08 6.67 -2.22
CA THR A 169 18.44 7.21 -2.41
C THR A 169 19.41 6.59 -1.40
N THR A 170 18.96 6.48 -0.14
CA THR A 170 19.64 5.75 0.93
C THR A 170 18.68 4.71 1.49
N VAL A 171 19.06 3.45 1.37
CA VAL A 171 18.35 2.33 1.99
C VAL A 171 19.16 1.82 3.17
N PHE A 172 18.50 1.59 4.29
CA PHE A 172 19.09 0.94 5.45
C PHE A 172 18.62 -0.50 5.48
N ALA A 173 19.54 -1.43 5.75
CA ALA A 173 19.27 -2.84 5.87
C ALA A 173 19.74 -3.33 7.24
N HIS A 174 18.84 -3.97 7.98
CA HIS A 174 19.10 -4.57 9.27
C HIS A 174 18.82 -6.06 9.21
N TYR A 175 19.80 -6.87 9.59
CA TYR A 175 19.59 -8.29 9.77
C TYR A 175 18.88 -8.55 11.10
N VAL A 176 17.66 -9.08 11.03
CA VAL A 176 16.85 -9.37 12.21
C VAL A 176 17.38 -10.61 12.91
N SER A 177 17.31 -11.76 12.24
CA SER A 177 17.88 -13.03 12.71
C SER A 177 17.64 -14.16 11.71
N THR A 178 18.17 -15.33 12.04
CA THR A 178 17.67 -16.63 11.55
C THR A 178 16.79 -17.23 12.65
N PHE A 179 15.59 -17.67 12.28
CA PHE A 179 14.65 -18.28 13.24
C PHE A 179 14.70 -19.81 13.13
N THR A 180 14.68 -20.50 14.27
CA THR A 180 14.80 -21.98 14.41
C THR A 180 13.67 -22.54 15.26
#